data_AF-A0A2U9PA50-F1
#
_entry.id   AF-A0A2U9PA50-F1
#
_cell.length_a   1.000
_cell.length_b   1.000
_cell.length_c   1.000
_cell.angle_alpha   90.00
_cell.angle_beta   90.00
_cell.angle_gamma   90.00
#
_symmetry.space_group_name_H-M   'P 1'
#
loop_
_entity.id
_entity.type
_entity.pdbx_description
1 polymer ?
#
loop_
_entity_poly.entity_id
_entity_poly.type
_entity_poly.pdbx_seq_one_letter_code
_entity_poly.pdbx_strand_id
1 'polypeptide(L)'
;MIWSPDADQPPPPDTFGPGGRRGRKPAPISDTAGLSHRAWLEPVRSLLFASGLTLNDLVDRSGYSKTRISELLRGNGYYPAWEITFSVIRALGLPGRPMLRLWTAAAREARKEPAWIRHSIEQVALQPERPPLAHRAFTEAMTRPYTDYARAFLLTEERARAAVWETFDILWLCWSEAATSADIRRYAWLLLRSRVMARAHRRQDGGPDLRAAVFSTAEVHDSVPGHVVVLSELVDLFDAIGRLPHDQLDVAVLRYLCGMPLDAVPDVLGLTPAIAHAVDHHARATLERLLSSHSPRE
;
A
#
# COMPACT_ATOMS: atom_id res chain seq x y z
N MET A 1 40.10 42.06 -4.00
CA MET A 1 40.68 41.80 -5.33
C MET A 1 41.50 40.52 -5.27
N ILE A 2 40.86 39.36 -5.44
CA ILE A 2 41.51 38.11 -5.88
C ILE A 2 40.46 37.38 -6.73
N TRP A 3 40.77 37.25 -8.01
CA TRP A 3 40.06 36.51 -9.04
C TRP A 3 40.42 35.02 -8.91
N SER A 4 39.48 34.11 -9.10
CA SER A 4 39.78 32.71 -9.45
C SER A 4 38.83 32.25 -10.55
N PRO A 5 39.34 31.85 -11.73
CA PRO A 5 38.56 31.23 -12.78
C PRO A 5 38.74 29.70 -12.71
N ASP A 6 37.64 28.96 -12.72
CA ASP A 6 37.52 27.68 -13.45
C ASP A 6 36.11 27.14 -13.19
N ALA A 7 35.17 27.68 -13.96
CA ALA A 7 33.89 27.07 -14.22
C ALA A 7 33.92 26.63 -15.70
N ASP A 8 34.56 25.50 -15.98
CA ASP A 8 34.29 24.70 -17.19
C ASP A 8 35.06 23.36 -17.18
N GLN A 9 34.63 22.43 -16.33
CA GLN A 9 35.04 21.03 -16.49
C GLN A 9 33.80 20.14 -16.60
N PRO A 10 33.57 19.48 -17.75
CA PRO A 10 32.44 18.57 -17.90
C PRO A 10 32.65 17.33 -17.00
N PRO A 11 31.56 16.72 -16.49
CA PRO A 11 31.66 15.55 -15.64
C PRO A 11 32.28 14.36 -16.39
N PRO A 12 33.03 13.48 -15.70
CA PRO A 12 33.71 12.35 -16.33
C PRO A 12 32.69 11.38 -16.95
N PRO A 13 33.00 10.76 -18.10
CA PRO A 13 32.10 9.80 -18.72
C PRO A 13 32.02 8.51 -17.88
N ASP A 14 30.78 8.12 -17.58
CA ASP A 14 30.40 6.85 -16.98
C ASP A 14 31.09 5.68 -17.70
N THR A 15 32.10 5.11 -17.06
CA THR A 15 32.81 3.93 -17.57
C THR A 15 32.09 2.67 -17.07
N PHE A 16 31.00 2.30 -17.75
CA PHE A 16 30.37 0.99 -17.58
C PHE A 16 30.63 0.11 -18.81
N GLY A 17 31.16 -1.09 -18.55
CA GLY A 17 31.56 -2.08 -19.56
C GLY A 17 30.44 -2.58 -20.48
N PRO A 18 30.79 -3.37 -21.50
CA PRO A 18 29.89 -3.67 -22.62
C PRO A 18 28.92 -4.81 -22.28
N GLY A 19 27.67 -4.68 -22.71
CA GLY A 19 26.89 -5.85 -23.17
C GLY A 19 25.68 -6.29 -22.37
N GLY A 20 24.81 -5.37 -21.94
CA GLY A 20 23.43 -5.71 -21.58
C GLY A 20 22.51 -4.52 -21.84
N ARG A 21 21.87 -4.47 -23.02
CA ARG A 21 20.92 -3.41 -23.36
C ARG A 21 19.74 -3.45 -22.39
N ARG A 22 19.83 -2.72 -21.27
CA ARG A 22 18.69 -2.46 -20.39
C ARG A 22 17.62 -1.78 -21.23
N GLY A 23 16.51 -2.48 -21.49
CA GLY A 23 15.40 -1.93 -22.26
C GLY A 23 14.90 -0.63 -21.64
N ARG A 24 14.52 0.35 -22.47
CA ARG A 24 13.95 1.63 -22.00
C ARG A 24 12.78 1.34 -21.06
N LYS A 25 12.78 1.96 -19.87
CA LYS A 25 11.68 1.83 -18.91
C LYS A 25 10.34 2.24 -19.59
N PRO A 26 9.27 1.43 -19.50
CA PRO A 26 7.94 1.85 -19.90
C PRO A 26 7.57 3.19 -19.29
N ALA A 27 6.75 3.97 -20.01
CA ALA A 27 6.20 5.22 -19.49
C ALA A 27 5.49 4.99 -18.14
N PRO A 28 5.29 6.06 -17.33
CA PRO A 28 4.57 5.97 -16.06
C PRO A 28 3.23 5.23 -16.18
N ILE A 29 2.76 4.64 -15.07
CA ILE A 29 1.40 4.11 -15.01
C ILE A 29 0.42 5.26 -15.22
N SER A 30 -0.64 5.02 -15.97
CA SER A 30 -1.66 6.01 -16.29
C SER A 30 -2.25 6.67 -15.05
N ASP A 31 -2.49 7.98 -15.14
CA ASP A 31 -3.18 8.72 -14.10
C ASP A 31 -4.64 8.27 -13.93
N THR A 32 -5.22 7.67 -14.97
CA THR A 32 -6.58 7.13 -14.98
C THR A 32 -6.69 5.70 -14.46
N ALA A 33 -5.56 5.02 -14.21
CA ALA A 33 -5.58 3.69 -13.61
C ALA A 33 -6.04 3.80 -12.15
N GLY A 34 -7.12 3.09 -11.81
CA GLY A 34 -7.63 3.03 -10.45
C GLY A 34 -6.64 2.43 -9.45
N LEU A 35 -6.92 2.60 -8.16
CA LEU A 35 -6.02 2.19 -7.07
C LEU A 35 -5.74 0.69 -7.10
N SER A 36 -6.78 -0.11 -7.33
CA SER A 36 -6.67 -1.57 -7.39
C SER A 36 -5.92 -2.02 -8.64
N HIS A 37 -6.06 -1.30 -9.77
CA HIS A 37 -5.28 -1.56 -10.98
C HIS A 37 -3.79 -1.27 -10.76
N ARG A 38 -3.47 -0.13 -10.12
CA ARG A 38 -2.10 0.22 -9.73
C ARG A 38 -1.51 -0.80 -8.75
N ALA A 39 -2.33 -1.31 -7.84
CA ALA A 39 -1.90 -2.19 -6.76
C ALA A 39 -1.16 -3.44 -7.26
N TRP A 40 -1.55 -4.00 -8.41
CA TRP A 40 -0.81 -5.11 -9.03
C TRP A 40 0.15 -4.66 -10.13
N LEU A 41 -0.10 -3.54 -10.82
CA LEU A 41 0.80 -3.04 -11.86
C LEU A 41 2.16 -2.61 -11.29
N GLU A 42 2.16 -1.96 -10.13
CA GLU A 42 3.38 -1.51 -9.44
C GLU A 42 4.35 -2.68 -9.19
N PRO A 43 3.99 -3.75 -8.46
CA PRO A 43 4.89 -4.87 -8.21
C PRO A 43 5.28 -5.62 -9.49
N VAL A 44 4.36 -5.81 -10.45
CA VAL A 44 4.68 -6.45 -11.74
C VAL A 44 5.74 -5.65 -12.51
N ARG A 45 5.61 -4.33 -12.56
CA ARG A 45 6.60 -3.46 -13.21
C ARG A 45 7.94 -3.46 -12.46
N SER A 46 7.92 -3.37 -11.14
CA SER A 46 9.13 -3.43 -10.32
C SER A 46 9.90 -4.73 -10.56
N LEU A 47 9.20 -5.86 -10.58
CA LEU A 47 9.80 -7.18 -10.83
C LEU A 47 10.30 -7.33 -12.27
N LEU A 48 9.58 -6.81 -13.26
CA LEU A 48 10.09 -6.72 -14.63
C LEU A 48 11.42 -5.96 -14.68
N PHE A 49 11.51 -4.78 -14.03
CA PHE A 49 12.74 -4.00 -14.00
C PHE A 49 13.88 -4.71 -13.27
N ALA A 50 13.59 -5.37 -12.15
CA ALA A 50 14.58 -6.12 -11.39
C ALA A 50 15.07 -7.37 -12.13
N SER A 51 14.20 -8.03 -12.91
CA SER A 51 14.54 -9.25 -13.65
C SER A 51 15.51 -9.03 -14.81
N GLY A 52 15.69 -7.78 -15.27
CA GLY A 52 16.48 -7.45 -16.45
C GLY A 52 15.83 -7.82 -17.79
N LEU A 53 14.63 -8.41 -17.78
CA LEU A 53 13.89 -8.73 -19.00
C LEU A 53 13.44 -7.46 -19.74
N THR A 54 13.50 -7.52 -21.06
CA THR A 54 13.01 -6.47 -21.94
C THR A 54 11.57 -6.74 -22.39
N LEU A 55 10.93 -5.73 -22.98
CA LEU A 55 9.62 -5.94 -23.62
C LEU A 55 9.69 -6.97 -24.76
N ASN A 56 10.83 -7.10 -25.45
CA ASN A 56 10.97 -8.09 -26.51
C ASN A 56 11.00 -9.51 -25.92
N ASP A 57 11.69 -9.71 -24.78
CA ASP A 57 11.66 -11.00 -24.07
C ASP A 57 10.23 -11.37 -23.65
N LEU A 58 9.43 -10.39 -23.23
CA LEU A 58 8.02 -10.62 -22.93
C LEU A 58 7.19 -10.94 -24.18
N VAL A 59 7.48 -10.33 -25.33
CA VAL A 59 6.83 -10.67 -26.61
C VAL A 59 7.08 -12.15 -26.93
N ASP A 60 8.33 -12.56 -26.90
CA ASP A 60 8.74 -13.93 -27.26
C ASP A 60 8.14 -14.97 -26.32
N ARG A 61 8.02 -14.65 -25.02
CA ARG A 61 7.50 -15.57 -23.99
C ARG A 61 5.98 -15.58 -23.88
N SER A 62 5.32 -14.46 -24.17
CA SER A 62 3.87 -14.32 -23.95
C SER A 62 3.03 -14.50 -25.21
N GLY A 63 3.64 -14.36 -26.40
CA GLY A 63 2.96 -14.39 -27.69
C GLY A 63 2.15 -13.14 -28.02
N TYR A 64 2.18 -12.10 -27.16
CA TYR A 64 1.49 -10.83 -27.40
C TYR A 64 2.40 -9.80 -28.05
N SER A 65 1.82 -8.90 -28.84
CA SER A 65 2.57 -7.82 -29.47
C SER A 65 3.14 -6.86 -28.43
N LYS A 66 4.28 -6.24 -28.76
CA LYS A 66 4.95 -5.23 -27.93
C LYS A 66 4.03 -4.09 -27.52
N THR A 67 3.16 -3.66 -28.42
CA THR A 67 2.16 -2.61 -28.17
C THR A 67 1.19 -3.04 -27.06
N ARG A 68 0.59 -4.23 -27.15
CA ARG A 68 -0.36 -4.72 -26.15
C ARG A 68 0.28 -4.91 -24.78
N ILE A 69 1.52 -5.41 -24.72
CA ILE A 69 2.26 -5.55 -23.47
C ILE A 69 2.60 -4.17 -22.88
N SER A 70 3.01 -3.21 -23.73
CA SER A 70 3.27 -1.84 -23.27
C SER A 70 2.00 -1.14 -22.77
N GLU A 71 0.85 -1.34 -23.41
CA GLU A 71 -0.45 -0.81 -22.95
C GLU A 71 -0.84 -1.40 -21.61
N LEU A 72 -0.76 -2.73 -21.47
CA LEU A 72 -0.98 -3.45 -20.22
C LEU A 72 -0.13 -2.85 -19.09
N LEU A 73 1.19 -2.78 -19.28
CA LEU A 73 2.11 -2.31 -18.24
C LEU A 73 1.95 -0.82 -17.91
N ARG A 74 1.32 -0.03 -18.77
CA ARG A 74 0.98 1.38 -18.47
C ARG A 74 -0.39 1.52 -17.82
N GLY A 75 -1.21 0.46 -17.78
CA GLY A 75 -2.59 0.57 -17.35
C GLY A 75 -3.41 1.51 -18.24
N ASN A 76 -3.04 1.66 -19.51
CA ASN A 76 -3.73 2.53 -20.46
C ASN A 76 -4.86 1.78 -21.18
N GLY A 77 -5.92 2.50 -21.54
CA GLY A 77 -7.02 1.97 -22.34
C GLY A 77 -8.02 1.15 -21.52
N TYR A 78 -8.62 0.13 -22.15
CA TYR A 78 -9.56 -0.75 -21.48
C TYR A 78 -8.86 -1.65 -20.47
N TYR A 79 -9.57 -1.97 -19.37
CA TYR A 79 -9.07 -2.94 -18.40
C TYR A 79 -8.73 -4.27 -19.09
N PRO A 80 -7.50 -4.81 -18.89
CA PRO A 80 -7.00 -5.93 -19.65
C PRO A 80 -7.75 -7.21 -19.35
N ALA A 81 -7.94 -8.05 -20.36
CA ALA A 81 -8.44 -9.40 -20.18
C ALA A 81 -7.44 -10.25 -19.37
N TRP A 82 -7.93 -11.32 -18.75
CA TRP A 82 -7.11 -12.13 -17.84
C TRP A 82 -6.01 -12.89 -18.59
N GLU A 83 -6.25 -13.32 -19.82
CA GLU A 83 -5.35 -14.12 -20.65
C GLU A 83 -4.02 -13.41 -20.91
N ILE A 84 -4.07 -12.13 -21.31
CA ILE A 84 -2.86 -11.34 -21.54
C ILE A 84 -2.12 -11.08 -20.24
N THR A 85 -2.85 -10.79 -19.17
CA THR A 85 -2.28 -10.55 -17.85
C THR A 85 -1.55 -11.81 -17.36
N PHE A 86 -2.22 -12.95 -17.41
CA PHE A 86 -1.69 -14.26 -17.04
C PHE A 86 -0.46 -14.64 -17.86
N SER A 87 -0.48 -14.42 -19.18
CA SER A 87 0.66 -14.74 -20.05
C SER A 87 1.90 -13.91 -19.67
N VAL A 88 1.73 -12.62 -19.36
CA VAL A 88 2.82 -11.74 -18.93
C VAL A 88 3.35 -12.13 -17.55
N ILE A 89 2.49 -12.35 -16.56
CA ILE A 89 2.96 -12.74 -15.21
C ILE A 89 3.65 -14.11 -15.21
N ARG A 90 3.20 -15.04 -16.06
CA ARG A 90 3.84 -16.34 -16.24
C ARG A 90 5.22 -16.20 -16.88
N ALA A 91 5.37 -15.32 -17.88
CA ALA A 91 6.67 -15.02 -18.49
C ALA A 91 7.68 -14.40 -17.51
N LEU A 92 7.17 -13.73 -16.46
CA LEU A 92 7.93 -13.17 -15.34
C LEU A 92 8.15 -14.16 -14.18
N GLY A 93 7.56 -15.35 -14.22
CA GLY A 93 7.66 -16.33 -13.14
C GLY A 93 6.90 -15.94 -11.87
N LEU A 94 5.87 -15.10 -11.97
CA LEU A 94 5.08 -14.63 -10.84
C LEU A 94 3.93 -15.60 -10.49
N PRO A 95 3.55 -15.70 -9.21
CA PRO A 95 2.46 -16.57 -8.77
C PRO A 95 1.11 -16.10 -9.33
N GLY A 96 0.33 -17.06 -9.84
CA GLY A 96 -0.91 -16.76 -10.57
C GLY A 96 -2.12 -16.54 -9.66
N ARG A 97 -2.20 -17.24 -8.53
CA ARG A 97 -3.33 -17.12 -7.59
C ARG A 97 -3.48 -15.74 -6.93
N PRO A 98 -2.44 -15.14 -6.32
CA PRO A 98 -2.56 -13.78 -5.79
C PRO A 98 -2.83 -12.77 -6.90
N MET A 99 -2.18 -12.95 -8.06
CA MET A 99 -2.39 -12.07 -9.21
C MET A 99 -3.84 -12.10 -9.71
N LEU A 100 -4.48 -13.27 -9.78
CA LEU A 100 -5.88 -13.40 -10.18
C LEU A 100 -6.83 -12.64 -9.23
N ARG A 101 -6.58 -12.70 -7.92
CA ARG A 101 -7.38 -11.96 -6.92
C ARG A 101 -7.23 -10.46 -7.08
N LEU A 102 -6.00 -9.97 -7.23
CA LEU A 102 -5.72 -8.56 -7.49
C LEU A 102 -6.34 -8.08 -8.81
N TRP A 103 -6.20 -8.87 -9.88
CA TRP A 103 -6.80 -8.59 -11.17
C TRP A 103 -8.33 -8.54 -11.08
N THR A 104 -8.95 -9.41 -10.29
CA THR A 104 -10.41 -9.42 -10.09
C THR A 104 -10.88 -8.18 -9.34
N ALA A 105 -10.16 -7.75 -8.30
CA ALA A 105 -10.47 -6.52 -7.57
C ALA A 105 -10.39 -5.29 -8.49
N ALA A 106 -9.34 -5.19 -9.30
CA ALA A 106 -9.16 -4.12 -10.27
C ALA A 106 -10.18 -4.15 -11.42
N ALA A 107 -10.62 -5.33 -11.86
CA ALA A 107 -11.71 -5.46 -12.83
C ALA A 107 -13.02 -4.88 -12.30
N ARG A 108 -13.35 -5.17 -11.03
CA ARG A 108 -14.54 -4.63 -10.35
C ARG A 108 -14.47 -3.12 -10.17
N GLU A 109 -13.30 -2.60 -9.78
CA GLU A 109 -13.06 -1.15 -9.70
C GLU A 109 -13.24 -0.47 -11.06
N ALA A 110 -12.77 -1.11 -12.13
CA ALA A 110 -13.00 -0.67 -13.52
C ALA A 110 -14.43 -0.93 -14.04
N ARG A 111 -15.37 -1.28 -13.15
CA ARG A 111 -16.80 -1.53 -13.43
C ARG A 111 -17.02 -2.57 -14.52
N LYS A 112 -16.20 -3.62 -14.56
CA LYS A 112 -16.42 -4.75 -15.45
C LYS A 112 -17.55 -5.63 -14.96
N GLU A 113 -18.41 -6.04 -15.89
CA GLU A 113 -19.54 -6.92 -15.61
C GLU A 113 -19.07 -8.26 -14.99
N PRO A 114 -19.75 -8.78 -13.96
CA PRO A 114 -19.39 -10.05 -13.34
C PRO A 114 -19.31 -11.24 -14.32
N ALA A 115 -20.18 -11.24 -15.34
CA ALA A 115 -20.15 -12.26 -16.40
C ALA A 115 -18.89 -12.16 -17.27
N TRP A 116 -18.43 -10.95 -17.58
CA TRP A 116 -17.18 -10.72 -18.32
C TRP A 116 -15.96 -11.16 -17.51
N ILE A 117 -15.94 -10.85 -16.21
CA ILE A 117 -14.87 -11.28 -15.30
C ILE A 117 -14.79 -12.81 -15.30
N ARG A 118 -15.92 -13.49 -15.11
CA ARG A 118 -15.98 -14.95 -15.10
C ARG A 118 -15.49 -15.55 -16.41
N HIS A 119 -16.00 -15.05 -17.53
CA HIS A 119 -15.61 -15.52 -18.86
C HIS A 119 -14.10 -15.40 -19.10
N SER A 120 -13.50 -14.26 -18.73
CA SER A 120 -12.05 -14.03 -18.86
C SER A 120 -11.24 -15.02 -18.01
N ILE A 121 -11.72 -15.34 -16.81
CA ILE A 121 -11.06 -16.31 -15.91
C ILE A 121 -11.13 -17.72 -16.49
N GLU A 122 -12.29 -18.12 -17.05
CA GLU A 122 -12.51 -19.45 -17.63
C GLU A 122 -11.64 -19.74 -18.87
N GLN A 123 -11.18 -18.71 -19.59
CA GLN A 123 -10.26 -18.89 -20.72
C GLN A 123 -8.87 -19.38 -20.31
N VAL A 124 -8.52 -19.32 -19.02
CA VAL A 124 -7.20 -19.68 -18.51
C VAL A 124 -7.31 -20.70 -17.40
N ALA A 125 -6.82 -21.92 -17.65
CA ALA A 125 -6.70 -22.94 -16.62
C ALA A 125 -5.59 -22.57 -15.61
N LEU A 126 -5.99 -22.01 -14.46
CA LEU A 126 -5.07 -21.70 -13.36
C LEU A 126 -5.00 -22.86 -12.36
N GLN A 127 -3.82 -23.44 -12.22
CA GLN A 127 -3.59 -24.50 -11.24
C GLN A 127 -3.79 -24.00 -9.80
N PRO A 128 -4.23 -24.87 -8.87
CA PRO A 128 -4.19 -24.55 -7.45
C PRO A 128 -2.76 -24.24 -7.03
N GLU A 129 -2.58 -23.13 -6.34
CA GLU A 129 -1.28 -22.68 -5.84
C GLU A 129 -1.46 -22.35 -4.36
N ARG A 130 -0.50 -22.78 -3.53
CA ARG A 130 -0.51 -22.50 -2.10
C ARG A 130 0.52 -21.42 -1.78
N PRO A 131 0.22 -20.48 -0.88
CA PRO A 131 1.21 -19.51 -0.45
C PRO A 131 2.36 -20.19 0.30
N PRO A 132 3.57 -19.62 0.25
CA PRO A 132 4.69 -20.06 1.09
C PRO A 132 4.28 -20.17 2.56
N LEU A 133 4.84 -21.15 3.30
CA LEU A 133 4.47 -21.35 4.71
C LEU A 133 4.72 -20.10 5.56
N ALA A 134 5.87 -19.45 5.37
CA ALA A 134 6.22 -18.21 6.07
C ALA A 134 5.25 -17.06 5.74
N HIS A 135 4.79 -16.98 4.49
CA HIS A 135 3.74 -16.03 4.10
C HIS A 135 2.44 -16.31 4.84
N ARG A 136 1.98 -17.57 4.88
CA ARG A 136 0.77 -17.95 5.62
C ARG A 136 0.84 -17.59 7.10
N ALA A 137 1.91 -18.00 7.77
CA ALA A 137 2.12 -17.69 9.19
C ALA A 137 2.13 -16.18 9.44
N PHE A 138 2.78 -15.41 8.56
CA PHE A 138 2.78 -13.95 8.62
C PHE A 138 1.38 -13.37 8.46
N THR A 139 0.62 -13.82 7.45
CA THR A 139 -0.75 -13.32 7.23
C THR A 139 -1.68 -13.65 8.39
N GLU A 140 -1.58 -14.85 8.97
CA GLU A 140 -2.37 -15.24 10.14
C GLU A 140 -2.06 -14.34 11.34
N ALA A 141 -0.79 -14.09 11.62
CA ALA A 141 -0.37 -13.21 12.72
C ALA A 141 -0.79 -11.75 12.50
N MET A 142 -0.72 -11.24 11.27
CA MET A 142 -0.94 -9.82 10.97
C MET A 142 -2.38 -9.46 10.61
N THR A 143 -3.26 -10.44 10.34
CA THR A 143 -4.64 -10.19 9.88
C THR A 143 -5.38 -9.24 10.82
N ARG A 144 -5.38 -9.53 12.12
CA ARG A 144 -6.10 -8.70 13.11
C ARG A 144 -5.51 -7.29 13.24
N PRO A 145 -4.23 -7.10 13.61
CA PRO A 145 -3.70 -5.75 13.82
C PRO A 145 -3.76 -4.88 12.54
N TYR A 146 -3.58 -5.48 11.35
CA TYR A 146 -3.69 -4.74 10.09
C TYR A 146 -5.14 -4.34 9.79
N THR A 147 -6.12 -5.21 10.10
CA THR A 147 -7.53 -4.89 9.92
C THR A 147 -7.99 -3.82 10.89
N ASP A 148 -7.57 -3.88 12.15
CA ASP A 148 -7.91 -2.86 13.16
C ASP A 148 -7.34 -1.49 12.77
N TYR A 149 -6.09 -1.44 12.31
CA TYR A 149 -5.51 -0.20 11.78
C TYR A 149 -6.26 0.31 10.54
N ALA A 150 -6.53 -0.56 9.55
CA ALA A 150 -7.23 -0.16 8.34
C ALA A 150 -8.67 0.34 8.63
N ARG A 151 -9.34 -0.24 9.62
CA ARG A 151 -10.70 0.15 10.03
C ARG A 151 -10.74 1.60 10.53
N ALA A 152 -9.72 2.05 11.24
CA ALA A 152 -9.62 3.44 11.72
C ALA A 152 -9.71 4.47 10.57
N PHE A 153 -9.25 4.13 9.36
CA PHE A 153 -9.28 5.04 8.21
C PHE A 153 -10.41 4.75 7.21
N LEU A 154 -10.78 3.48 7.04
CA LEU A 154 -11.69 3.04 5.98
C LEU A 154 -13.14 2.88 6.45
N LEU A 155 -13.37 3.03 7.76
CA LEU A 155 -14.66 3.08 8.47
C LEU A 155 -15.49 1.79 8.43
N THR A 156 -15.43 1.02 7.35
CA THR A 156 -16.16 -0.24 7.21
C THR A 156 -15.23 -1.44 7.27
N GLU A 157 -15.70 -2.51 7.92
CA GLU A 157 -14.99 -3.78 8.02
C GLU A 157 -14.66 -4.36 6.64
N GLU A 158 -15.59 -4.25 5.69
CA GLU A 158 -15.41 -4.76 4.33
C GLU A 158 -14.25 -4.06 3.61
N ARG A 159 -14.18 -2.72 3.68
CA ARG A 159 -13.10 -1.94 3.05
C ARG A 159 -11.76 -2.19 3.74
N ALA A 160 -11.76 -2.26 5.07
CA ALA A 160 -10.58 -2.58 5.87
C ALA A 160 -10.01 -3.94 5.47
N ARG A 161 -10.84 -4.99 5.49
CA ARG A 161 -10.46 -6.33 5.05
C ARG A 161 -9.96 -6.31 3.61
N ALA A 162 -10.70 -5.69 2.67
CA ALA A 162 -10.28 -5.66 1.27
C ALA A 162 -8.87 -5.09 1.08
N ALA A 163 -8.52 -4.01 1.78
CA ALA A 163 -7.17 -3.43 1.73
C ALA A 163 -6.10 -4.34 2.34
N VAL A 164 -6.42 -5.06 3.42
CA VAL A 164 -5.52 -6.04 4.06
C VAL A 164 -5.28 -7.26 3.17
N TRP A 165 -6.35 -7.83 2.58
CA TRP A 165 -6.25 -8.97 1.67
C TRP A 165 -5.48 -8.59 0.39
N GLU A 166 -5.73 -7.41 -0.18
CA GLU A 166 -4.93 -6.88 -1.28
C GLU A 166 -3.44 -6.79 -0.91
N THR A 167 -3.12 -6.29 0.30
CA THR A 167 -1.75 -6.21 0.79
C THR A 167 -1.10 -7.59 0.88
N PHE A 168 -1.80 -8.58 1.43
CA PHE A 168 -1.29 -9.96 1.52
C PHE A 168 -1.12 -10.61 0.15
N ASP A 169 -1.97 -10.30 -0.81
CA ASP A 169 -1.84 -10.77 -2.19
C ASP A 169 -0.63 -10.16 -2.89
N ILE A 170 -0.38 -8.86 -2.69
CA ILE A 170 0.84 -8.22 -3.19
C ILE A 170 2.08 -8.83 -2.52
N LEU A 171 2.06 -9.05 -1.20
CA LEU A 171 3.17 -9.69 -0.50
C LEU A 171 3.44 -11.10 -1.00
N TRP A 172 2.41 -11.87 -1.34
CA TRP A 172 2.60 -13.17 -1.97
C TRP A 172 3.24 -12.98 -3.36
N LEU A 173 2.72 -12.05 -4.17
CA LEU A 173 3.21 -11.77 -5.51
C LEU A 173 4.71 -11.43 -5.53
N CYS A 174 5.20 -10.68 -4.55
CA CYS A 174 6.61 -10.30 -4.42
C CYS A 174 7.36 -11.05 -3.30
N TRP A 175 6.86 -12.21 -2.83
CA TRP A 175 7.38 -12.84 -1.62
C TRP A 175 8.87 -13.15 -1.67
N SER A 176 9.39 -13.59 -2.81
CA SER A 176 10.82 -13.87 -2.98
C SER A 176 11.71 -12.65 -2.75
N GLU A 177 11.22 -11.45 -3.08
CA GLU A 177 11.91 -10.19 -2.81
C GLU A 177 11.67 -9.75 -1.37
N ALA A 178 10.40 -9.73 -0.92
CA ALA A 178 10.03 -9.29 0.42
C ALA A 178 10.76 -10.08 1.51
N ALA A 179 10.91 -11.40 1.34
CA ALA A 179 11.61 -12.28 2.28
C ALA A 179 13.12 -12.00 2.39
N THR A 180 13.71 -11.25 1.43
CA THR A 180 15.11 -10.82 1.49
C THR A 180 15.30 -9.44 2.11
N SER A 181 14.19 -8.75 2.43
CA SER A 181 14.26 -7.45 3.11
C SER A 181 14.88 -7.59 4.50
N ALA A 182 15.59 -6.54 4.93
CA ALA A 182 16.20 -6.50 6.26
C ALA A 182 15.17 -6.64 7.39
N ASP A 183 13.94 -6.18 7.15
CA ASP A 183 12.80 -6.36 8.05
C ASP A 183 11.51 -6.54 7.25
N ILE A 184 11.03 -7.79 7.18
CA ILE A 184 9.78 -8.16 6.50
C ILE A 184 8.55 -7.49 7.12
N ARG A 185 8.54 -7.26 8.44
CA ARG A 185 7.42 -6.59 9.11
C ARG A 185 7.36 -5.14 8.70
N ARG A 186 8.49 -4.43 8.69
CA ARG A 186 8.53 -3.03 8.25
C ARG A 186 8.15 -2.91 6.77
N TYR A 187 8.64 -3.83 5.93
CA TYR A 187 8.27 -3.87 4.52
C TYR A 187 6.75 -4.04 4.33
N ALA A 188 6.16 -5.04 4.99
CA ALA A 188 4.73 -5.32 4.94
C ALA A 188 3.88 -4.17 5.52
N TRP A 189 4.34 -3.55 6.61
CA TRP A 189 3.69 -2.39 7.21
C TRP A 189 3.61 -1.23 6.23
N LEU A 190 4.73 -0.85 5.60
CA LEU A 190 4.77 0.26 4.65
C LEU A 190 3.88 -0.01 3.43
N LEU A 191 3.82 -1.26 2.97
CA LEU A 191 2.90 -1.66 1.92
C LEU A 191 1.44 -1.48 2.36
N LEU A 192 1.03 -2.06 3.49
CA LEU A 192 -0.32 -1.89 4.06
C LEU A 192 -0.68 -0.41 4.17
N ARG A 193 0.19 0.35 4.83
CA ARG A 193 0.00 1.77 5.10
C ARG A 193 -0.23 2.53 3.79
N SER A 194 0.57 2.26 2.76
CA SER A 194 0.39 2.90 1.45
C SER A 194 -1.00 2.61 0.86
N ARG A 195 -1.50 1.37 0.97
CA ARG A 195 -2.79 0.93 0.43
C ARG A 195 -3.96 1.52 1.22
N VAL A 196 -3.83 1.63 2.54
CA VAL A 196 -4.82 2.27 3.42
C VAL A 196 -4.88 3.76 3.15
N MET A 197 -3.74 4.45 3.13
CA MET A 197 -3.67 5.90 2.92
C MET A 197 -4.08 6.34 1.51
N ALA A 198 -3.94 5.47 0.52
CA ALA A 198 -4.46 5.72 -0.83
C ALA A 198 -6.00 5.76 -0.86
N ARG A 199 -6.66 5.09 0.09
CA ARG A 199 -8.12 4.94 0.18
C ARG A 199 -8.76 5.76 1.30
N ALA A 200 -7.96 6.25 2.25
CA ALA A 200 -8.42 7.08 3.35
C ALA A 200 -9.03 8.39 2.83
N HIS A 201 -10.11 8.84 3.48
CA HIS A 201 -10.62 10.19 3.26
C HIS A 201 -9.55 11.20 3.69
N ARG A 202 -9.47 12.32 2.97
CA ARG A 202 -8.48 13.36 3.23
C ARG A 202 -9.12 14.64 3.70
N ARG A 203 -8.44 15.28 4.64
CA ARG A 203 -8.70 16.65 5.10
C ARG A 203 -8.22 17.64 4.04
N GLN A 204 -8.63 18.90 4.16
CA GLN A 204 -8.25 19.96 3.22
C GLN A 204 -6.74 20.20 3.17
N ASP A 205 -6.01 19.93 4.25
CA ASP A 205 -4.55 20.02 4.32
C ASP A 205 -3.82 18.78 3.80
N GLY A 206 -4.56 17.80 3.26
CA GLY A 206 -4.03 16.59 2.65
C GLY A 206 -3.78 15.42 3.61
N GLY A 207 -3.90 15.62 4.93
CA GLY A 207 -3.80 14.55 5.94
C GLY A 207 -5.03 13.63 5.96
N PRO A 208 -4.94 12.44 6.56
CA PRO A 208 -6.09 11.55 6.71
C PRO A 208 -7.18 12.16 7.62
N ASP A 209 -8.44 11.97 7.25
CA ASP A 209 -9.58 12.36 8.07
C ASP A 209 -10.04 11.16 8.94
N LEU A 210 -9.81 11.28 10.24
CA LEU A 210 -10.19 10.27 11.23
C LEU A 210 -11.48 10.60 11.96
N ARG A 211 -12.06 11.80 11.78
CA ARG A 211 -13.18 12.26 12.62
C ARG A 211 -14.40 11.34 12.56
N ALA A 212 -14.65 10.73 11.39
CA ALA A 212 -15.74 9.78 11.23
C ALA A 212 -15.54 8.45 12.00
N ALA A 213 -14.31 8.12 12.38
CA ALA A 213 -14.02 6.91 13.17
C ALA A 213 -14.48 7.03 14.62
N VAL A 214 -14.76 8.25 15.11
CA VAL A 214 -15.35 8.47 16.45
C VAL A 214 -16.67 7.73 16.59
N PHE A 215 -17.49 7.65 15.53
CA PHE A 215 -18.77 6.92 15.57
C PHE A 215 -18.63 5.40 15.68
N SER A 216 -17.40 4.87 15.59
CA SER A 216 -17.10 3.45 15.77
C SER A 216 -16.49 3.14 17.15
N THR A 217 -16.35 4.13 18.04
CA THR A 217 -15.82 3.91 19.40
C THR A 217 -16.92 3.39 20.32
N ALA A 218 -16.56 2.46 21.21
CA ALA A 218 -17.51 1.84 22.14
C ALA A 218 -18.14 2.87 23.11
N GLU A 219 -17.38 3.90 23.49
CA GLU A 219 -17.80 4.99 24.38
C GLU A 219 -18.95 5.83 23.80
N VAL A 220 -19.08 5.86 22.47
CA VAL A 220 -20.16 6.58 21.76
C VAL A 220 -21.42 5.72 21.61
N HIS A 221 -21.33 4.40 21.81
CA HIS A 221 -22.50 3.52 21.68
C HIS A 221 -23.39 3.47 22.93
N ASP A 222 -22.88 3.87 24.11
CA ASP A 222 -23.69 3.93 25.32
C ASP A 222 -24.38 5.31 25.48
N SER A 223 -25.71 5.29 25.53
CA SER A 223 -26.57 6.49 25.64
C SER A 223 -26.56 7.07 27.07
N VAL A 224 -25.43 7.61 27.50
CA VAL A 224 -25.23 8.21 28.84
C VAL A 224 -25.35 9.75 28.78
N PRO A 225 -25.96 10.42 29.78
CA PRO A 225 -25.95 11.88 29.86
C PRO A 225 -24.52 12.45 29.85
N GLY A 226 -24.26 13.45 28.99
CA GLY A 226 -22.89 13.98 28.74
C GLY A 226 -22.30 13.56 27.38
N HIS A 227 -23.00 12.69 26.66
CA HIS A 227 -22.59 12.15 25.35
C HIS A 227 -22.12 13.18 24.32
N VAL A 228 -22.76 14.35 24.24
CA VAL A 228 -22.39 15.40 23.26
C VAL A 228 -21.02 16.02 23.56
N VAL A 229 -20.66 16.19 24.83
CA VAL A 229 -19.36 16.75 25.25
C VAL A 229 -18.25 15.74 24.99
N VAL A 230 -18.46 14.48 25.40
CA VAL A 230 -17.53 13.37 25.13
C VAL A 230 -17.31 13.19 23.63
N LEU A 231 -18.38 13.28 22.83
CA LEU A 231 -18.29 13.20 21.38
C LEU A 231 -17.47 14.35 20.79
N SER A 232 -17.65 15.58 21.27
CA SER A 232 -16.86 16.73 20.81
C SER A 232 -15.37 16.56 21.13
N GLU A 233 -15.04 16.16 22.36
CA GLU A 233 -13.66 15.92 22.78
C GLU A 233 -13.00 14.79 21.97
N LEU A 234 -13.74 13.72 21.69
CA LEU A 234 -13.26 12.62 20.83
C LEU A 234 -13.06 13.08 19.38
N VAL A 235 -13.93 13.92 18.84
CA VAL A 235 -13.75 14.50 17.49
C VAL A 235 -12.48 15.34 17.42
N ASP A 236 -12.23 16.18 18.42
CA ASP A 236 -11.01 17.00 18.49
C ASP A 236 -9.75 16.14 18.64
N LEU A 237 -9.81 15.08 19.46
CA LEU A 237 -8.72 14.11 19.59
C LEU A 237 -8.43 13.40 18.26
N PHE A 238 -9.45 12.92 17.54
CA PHE A 238 -9.26 12.22 16.28
C PHE A 238 -8.76 13.16 15.17
N ASP A 239 -9.20 14.42 15.15
CA ASP A 239 -8.62 15.43 14.25
C ASP A 239 -7.14 15.69 14.58
N ALA A 240 -6.80 15.82 15.87
CA ALA A 240 -5.41 15.99 16.31
C ALA A 240 -4.54 14.79 15.92
N ILE A 241 -5.03 13.55 16.07
CA ILE A 241 -4.34 12.34 15.63
C ILE A 241 -4.11 12.37 14.11
N GLY A 242 -5.13 12.75 13.33
CA GLY A 242 -5.03 12.86 11.86
C GLY A 242 -3.97 13.86 11.36
N ARG A 243 -3.50 14.76 12.23
CA ARG A 243 -2.48 15.79 11.95
C ARG A 243 -1.07 15.39 12.38
N LEU A 244 -0.90 14.22 12.99
CA LEU A 244 0.41 13.75 13.41
C LEU A 244 1.33 13.45 12.22
N PRO A 245 2.66 13.62 12.37
CA PRO A 245 3.65 13.09 11.44
C PRO A 245 3.46 11.58 11.21
N HIS A 246 3.85 11.08 10.03
CA HIS A 246 3.50 9.72 9.60
C HIS A 246 3.81 8.60 10.61
N ASP A 247 5.02 8.54 11.17
CA ASP A 247 5.36 7.48 12.13
C ASP A 247 4.63 7.68 13.48
N GLN A 248 4.41 8.93 13.90
CA GLN A 248 3.64 9.24 15.11
C GLN A 248 2.17 8.89 14.96
N LEU A 249 1.57 9.17 13.80
CA LEU A 249 0.22 8.79 13.43
C LEU A 249 0.05 7.27 13.54
N ASP A 250 0.97 6.50 12.94
CA ASP A 250 0.88 5.04 12.92
C ASP A 250 0.89 4.44 14.33
N VAL A 251 1.81 4.91 15.18
CA VAL A 251 1.88 4.50 16.59
C VAL A 251 0.64 4.95 17.37
N ALA A 252 0.21 6.20 17.20
CA ALA A 252 -0.94 6.75 17.91
C ALA A 252 -2.24 6.01 17.55
N VAL A 253 -2.46 5.68 16.28
CA VAL A 253 -3.65 4.92 15.84
C VAL A 253 -3.64 3.52 16.45
N LEU A 254 -2.54 2.78 16.34
CA LEU A 254 -2.46 1.44 16.93
C LEU A 254 -2.65 1.49 18.45
N ARG A 255 -1.98 2.43 19.13
CA ARG A 255 -1.99 2.52 20.59
C ARG A 255 -3.35 2.99 21.13
N TYR A 256 -3.86 4.11 20.62
CA TYR A 256 -4.99 4.81 21.21
C TYR A 256 -6.32 4.44 20.55
N LEU A 257 -6.35 4.23 19.22
CA LEU A 257 -7.60 3.91 18.52
C LEU A 257 -7.85 2.41 18.43
N CYS A 258 -6.80 1.60 18.27
CA CYS A 258 -6.92 0.14 18.25
C CYS A 258 -6.71 -0.51 19.63
N GLY A 259 -6.39 0.29 20.66
CA GLY A 259 -6.19 -0.20 22.03
C GLY A 259 -4.98 -1.15 22.18
N MET A 260 -4.02 -1.11 21.27
CA MET A 260 -2.87 -2.03 21.27
C MET A 260 -1.91 -1.70 22.42
N PRO A 261 -1.47 -2.70 23.20
CA PRO A 261 -0.36 -2.53 24.15
C PRO A 261 0.89 -1.96 23.46
N LEU A 262 1.57 -0.99 24.09
CA LEU A 262 2.72 -0.29 23.47
C LEU A 262 3.88 -1.25 23.17
N ASP A 263 4.05 -2.30 23.96
CA ASP A 263 5.01 -3.38 23.77
C ASP A 263 4.72 -4.26 22.55
N ALA A 264 3.47 -4.32 22.08
CA ALA A 264 3.06 -5.05 20.88
C ALA A 264 3.18 -4.24 19.59
N VAL A 265 3.22 -2.90 19.67
CA VAL A 265 3.34 -2.00 18.50
C VAL A 265 4.60 -2.27 17.66
N PRO A 266 5.80 -2.48 18.23
CA PRO A 266 7.02 -2.81 17.48
C PRO A 266 6.85 -4.01 16.54
N ASP A 267 6.17 -5.06 17.00
CA ASP A 267 5.98 -6.31 16.26
C ASP A 267 5.00 -6.16 15.08
N VAL A 268 4.16 -5.13 15.10
CA VAL A 268 3.25 -4.81 13.98
C VAL A 268 3.92 -3.89 12.97
N LEU A 269 4.65 -2.88 13.46
CA LEU A 269 5.25 -1.83 12.62
C LEU A 269 6.62 -2.21 12.04
N GLY A 270 7.27 -3.25 12.57
CA GLY A 270 8.68 -3.56 12.26
C GLY A 270 9.61 -2.46 12.79
N LEU A 271 9.39 -2.04 14.04
CA LEU A 271 10.24 -1.08 14.74
C LEU A 271 10.99 -1.78 15.87
N THR A 272 12.03 -1.15 16.40
CA THR A 272 12.59 -1.56 17.69
C THR A 272 11.72 -1.01 18.83
N PRO A 273 11.67 -1.66 20.00
CA PRO A 273 10.93 -1.15 21.16
C PRO A 273 11.35 0.28 21.54
N ALA A 274 12.65 0.58 21.51
CA ALA A 274 13.17 1.91 21.81
C ALA A 274 12.63 2.98 20.84
N ILE A 275 12.56 2.68 19.54
CA ILE A 275 12.00 3.60 18.55
C ILE A 275 10.49 3.78 18.78
N ALA A 276 9.75 2.71 19.03
CA ALA A 276 8.31 2.81 19.28
C ALA A 276 7.99 3.67 20.51
N HIS A 277 8.75 3.51 21.60
CA HIS A 277 8.61 4.34 22.80
C HIS A 277 8.93 5.81 22.53
N ALA A 278 10.02 6.09 21.80
CA ALA A 278 10.38 7.47 21.45
C ALA A 278 9.30 8.13 20.58
N VAL A 279 8.78 7.40 19.57
CA VAL A 279 7.73 7.88 18.68
C VAL A 279 6.42 8.11 19.44
N ASP A 280 6.02 7.21 20.34
CA ASP A 280 4.83 7.39 21.19
C ASP A 280 4.95 8.64 22.08
N HIS A 281 6.10 8.81 22.74
CA HIS A 281 6.37 10.00 23.55
C HIS A 281 6.24 11.29 22.73
N HIS A 282 6.80 11.33 21.51
CA HIS A 282 6.68 12.48 20.63
C HIS A 282 5.26 12.69 20.09
N ALA A 283 4.52 11.60 19.84
CA ALA A 283 3.11 11.67 19.45
C ALA A 283 2.29 12.34 20.56
N ARG A 284 2.46 11.91 21.82
CA ARG A 284 1.77 12.50 22.98
C ARG A 284 2.05 13.98 23.15
N ALA A 285 3.33 14.39 23.13
CA ALA A 285 3.71 15.81 23.22
C ALA A 285 3.11 16.64 22.08
N THR A 286 2.99 16.07 20.87
CA THR A 286 2.38 16.73 19.72
C THR A 286 0.87 16.86 19.87
N LEU A 287 0.20 15.81 20.35
CA LEU A 287 -1.24 15.81 20.64
C LEU A 287 -1.59 16.84 21.72
N GLU A 288 -0.85 16.87 22.83
CA GLU A 288 -1.03 17.85 23.91
C GLU A 288 -0.97 19.29 23.38
N ARG A 289 0.02 19.58 22.52
CA ARG A 289 0.16 20.90 21.88
C ARG A 289 -1.01 21.22 20.94
N LEU A 290 -1.46 20.25 20.14
CA LEU A 290 -2.56 20.44 19.19
C LEU A 290 -3.89 20.67 19.92
N LEU A 291 -4.19 19.88 20.95
CA LEU A 291 -5.41 20.00 21.74
C LEU A 291 -5.44 21.31 22.54
N SER A 292 -4.31 21.69 23.15
CA SER A 292 -4.18 22.97 23.86
C SER A 292 -4.40 24.19 22.96
N SER A 293 -4.14 24.07 21.64
CA SER A 293 -4.42 25.14 20.68
C SER A 293 -5.87 25.20 20.18
N HIS A 294 -6.68 24.14 20.39
CA HIS A 294 -8.09 24.10 19.98
C HIS A 294 -9.06 24.48 21.10
N SER A 295 -8.63 24.50 22.37
CA SER A 295 -9.45 25.03 23.46
C SER A 295 -9.78 26.52 23.17
N PRO A 296 -11.06 26.88 22.97
CA PRO A 296 -11.44 28.28 23.00
C PRO A 296 -11.13 28.80 24.41
N ARG A 297 -10.41 29.93 24.49
CA ARG A 297 -10.49 30.76 25.70
C ARG A 297 -11.96 31.16 25.87
N GLU A 298 -12.47 30.97 27.08
CA GLU A 298 -13.82 31.31 27.58
C GLU A 298 -14.40 32.61 27.00
#